data_AF-A0A517YRI9-F1
#
_entry.id   AF-A0A517YRI9-F1
#
_cell.length_a   1.000
_cell.length_b   1.000
_cell.length_c   1.000
_cell.angle_alpha   90.00
_cell.angle_beta   90.00
_cell.angle_gamma   90.00
#
_symmetry.space_group_name_H-M   'P 1'
#
loop_
_entity.id
_entity.type
_entity.pdbx_description
1 polymer ?
#
loop_
_entity_poly.entity_id
_entity_poly.type
_entity_poly.pdbx_seq_one_letter_code
_entity_poly.pdbx_strand_id
1 'polypeptide(L)' 'MLSISDGMCGMCKHFGEHHGGDELIQIRVNHEAPETLTEECGNPTLENVHLKVTAVSSCDGYEPVKRAG' A
#
# COMPACT_ATOMS: atom_id res chain seq x y z
N MET A 1 2.80 -11.37 10.75
CA MET A 1 2.16 -10.08 10.44
C MET A 1 3.03 -8.99 11.01
N LEU A 2 3.20 -7.91 10.26
CA LEU A 2 3.91 -6.71 10.68
C LEU A 2 2.93 -5.55 10.77
N SER A 3 3.11 -4.69 11.77
CA SER A 3 2.27 -3.49 11.94
C SER A 3 2.59 -2.45 10.86
N ILE A 4 1.55 -1.75 10.40
CA ILE A 4 1.62 -0.71 9.38
C ILE A 4 0.89 0.53 9.91
N SER A 5 1.42 1.69 9.54
CA SER A 5 0.93 2.99 9.95
C SER A 5 0.87 3.92 8.75
N ASP A 6 0.21 5.06 8.91
CA ASP A 6 0.21 6.13 7.92
C ASP A 6 1.66 6.53 7.54
N GLY A 7 1.88 6.80 6.25
CA GLY A 7 3.22 7.01 5.67
C GLY A 7 3.86 5.74 5.08
N MET A 8 3.30 4.55 5.33
CA MET A 8 3.77 3.31 4.71
C MET A 8 2.91 2.90 3.50
N CYS A 9 3.51 2.12 2.60
CA CYS A 9 2.90 1.67 1.35
C CYS A 9 1.55 0.97 1.57
N GLY A 10 1.40 0.09 2.56
CA GLY A 10 0.15 -0.63 2.83
C GLY A 10 -1.04 0.28 3.18
N MET A 11 -0.77 1.50 3.66
CA MET A 11 -1.79 2.52 3.96
C MET A 11 -1.96 3.54 2.82
N CYS A 12 -1.13 3.45 1.78
CA CYS A 12 -1.16 4.34 0.63
C CYS A 12 -2.25 3.90 -0.36
N LYS A 13 -2.88 4.86 -1.03
CA LYS A 13 -3.86 4.59 -2.10
C LYS A 13 -3.25 3.86 -3.30
N HIS A 14 -1.96 4.11 -3.58
CA HIS A 14 -1.22 3.62 -4.75
C HIS A 14 -0.75 2.16 -4.62
N PHE A 15 -0.73 1.60 -3.41
CA PHE A 15 -0.22 0.26 -3.18
C PHE A 15 -1.23 -0.79 -3.63
N GLY A 16 -0.84 -1.60 -4.62
CA GLY A 16 -1.68 -2.66 -5.16
C GLY A 16 -2.96 -2.16 -5.82
N GLU A 17 -3.03 -0.89 -6.22
CA GLU A 17 -4.27 -0.31 -6.77
C GLU A 17 -4.74 -0.98 -8.06
N HIS A 18 -3.80 -1.57 -8.82
CA HIS A 18 -4.08 -2.35 -10.01
C HIS A 18 -4.53 -3.80 -9.71
N HIS A 19 -4.33 -4.27 -8.48
CA HIS A 19 -4.67 -5.62 -8.00
C HIS A 19 -5.74 -5.61 -6.90
N GLY A 20 -6.64 -4.61 -6.92
CA GLY A 20 -7.65 -4.30 -5.91
C GLY A 20 -8.45 -5.48 -5.35
N GLY A 21 -7.87 -6.19 -4.39
CA GLY A 21 -8.44 -7.36 -3.72
C GLY A 21 -8.77 -7.12 -2.25
N ASP A 22 -9.54 -8.06 -1.67
CA ASP A 22 -9.98 -8.03 -0.28
C ASP A 22 -8.80 -7.95 0.72
N GLU A 23 -7.63 -8.48 0.36
CA GLU A 23 -6.42 -8.43 1.18
C GLU A 23 -5.97 -6.98 1.48
N LEU A 24 -6.04 -6.07 0.51
CA LEU A 24 -5.70 -4.65 0.71
C LEU A 24 -6.66 -3.97 1.69
N ILE A 25 -7.93 -4.34 1.65
CA ILE A 25 -8.93 -3.85 2.60
C ILE A 25 -8.58 -4.35 4.00
N GLN A 26 -8.27 -5.64 4.15
CA GLN A 26 -7.91 -6.22 5.44
C GLN A 26 -6.65 -5.58 6.03
N ILE A 27 -5.64 -5.30 5.20
CA ILE A 27 -4.43 -4.61 5.64
C ILE A 27 -4.74 -3.24 6.24
N ARG A 28 -5.58 -2.47 5.57
CA ARG A 28 -5.94 -1.10 5.97
C ARG A 28 -6.86 -1.08 7.19
N VAL A 29 -7.73 -2.08 7.33
CA VAL A 29 -8.61 -2.23 8.50
C VAL A 29 -7.80 -2.65 9.72
N ASN A 30 -6.98 -3.69 9.57
CA ASN A 30 -6.26 -4.30 10.69
C ASN A 30 -4.94 -3.61 11.02
N HIS A 31 -4.44 -2.72 10.15
CA HIS A 31 -3.14 -2.06 10.27
C HIS A 31 -1.98 -3.06 10.35
N GLU A 32 -2.11 -4.16 9.60
CA GLU A 32 -1.15 -5.25 9.58
C GLU A 32 -1.06 -5.91 8.21
N ALA A 33 0.14 -6.34 7.81
CA ALA A 33 0.35 -7.11 6.58
C ALA A 33 1.35 -8.26 6.76
N PRO A 34 1.34 -9.26 5.87
CA PRO A 34 2.44 -10.20 5.73
C PRO A 34 3.73 -9.46 5.31
N GLU A 35 4.87 -9.87 5.86
CA GLU A 35 6.19 -9.32 5.49
C GLU A 35 6.51 -9.57 4.01
N THR A 36 6.03 -10.70 3.48
CA THR A 36 6.29 -11.15 2.11
C THR A 36 5.32 -10.57 1.08
N LEU A 37 4.30 -9.82 1.51
CA LEU A 37 3.35 -9.22 0.58
C LEU A 37 4.03 -8.07 -0.16
N THR A 38 4.21 -8.26 -1.46
CA THR A 38 4.75 -7.25 -2.37
C THR A 38 3.70 -6.86 -3.39
N GLU A 39 3.50 -5.57 -3.57
CA GLU A 39 2.65 -5.03 -4.63
C GLU A 39 3.38 -3.96 -5.44
N GLU A 40 2.83 -3.67 -6.61
CA GLU A 40 3.27 -2.55 -7.43
C GLU A 40 2.85 -1.22 -6.79
N CYS A 41 3.71 -0.21 -6.94
CA CYS A 41 3.42 1.16 -6.60
C CYS A 41 2.82 1.86 -7.83
N GLY A 42 1.51 2.14 -7.79
CA GLY A 42 0.79 2.88 -8.84
C GLY A 42 0.98 4.40 -8.82
N ASN A 43 1.95 4.93 -8.05
CA ASN A 43 2.17 6.38 -8.04
C ASN A 43 2.53 6.86 -9.45
N PRO A 44 1.81 7.82 -10.07
CA PRO A 44 2.01 8.20 -11.46
C PRO A 44 3.43 8.70 -11.80
N THR A 45 4.15 9.20 -10.80
CA THR A 45 5.55 9.62 -10.97
C THR A 45 6.53 8.45 -11.07
N LEU A 46 6.12 7.25 -10.60
CA LEU A 46 6.91 6.03 -10.52
C LEU A 46 6.31 4.85 -11.30
N GLU A 47 5.08 4.97 -11.82
CA GLU A 47 4.36 3.89 -12.51
C GLU A 47 5.17 3.30 -13.68
N ASN A 48 5.87 4.16 -14.43
CA ASN A 48 6.69 3.75 -15.59
C ASN A 48 7.94 2.91 -15.24
N VAL A 49 8.33 2.83 -13.96
CA VAL A 49 9.45 2.00 -13.51
C VAL A 49 9.00 0.74 -12.78
N HIS A 50 7.68 0.50 -12.66
CA HIS A 50 7.07 -0.72 -12.13
C HIS A 50 7.69 -1.15 -10.79
N LEU A 51 7.85 -0.20 -9.86
CA LEU A 51 8.44 -0.49 -8.55
C LEU A 51 7.56 -1.45 -7.77
N LYS A 52 8.18 -2.49 -7.21
CA LYS A 52 7.57 -3.42 -6.27
C LYS A 52 8.05 -3.13 -4.87
N VAL A 53 7.11 -2.97 -3.95
CA VAL A 53 7.37 -2.60 -2.56
C VAL A 53 6.62 -3.52 -1.63
N THR A 54 7.10 -3.67 -0.40
CA THR A 54 6.33 -4.34 0.65
C THR A 54 5.37 -3.36 1.31
N ALA A 55 4.31 -3.87 1.93
CA ALA A 55 3.32 -3.03 2.61
C ALA A 55 3.93 -2.20 3.78
N VAL A 56 5.05 -2.64 4.37
CA VAL A 56 5.75 -1.95 5.48
C VAL A 56 6.81 -0.94 5.02
N SER A 57 7.04 -0.81 3.71
CA SER A 57 8.00 0.17 3.19
C SER A 57 7.49 1.60 3.45
N SER A 58 8.39 2.50 3.85
CA SER A 58 8.09 3.94 3.92
C SER A 58 7.91 4.53 2.52
N CYS A 59 6.98 5.47 2.35
CA CYS A 59 6.67 6.05 1.04
C CYS A 59 6.69 7.58 1.09
N ASP A 60 7.67 8.21 0.43
CA ASP A 60 7.73 9.68 0.33
C ASP A 60 6.59 10.26 -0.52
N GLY A 61 6.05 9.47 -1.44
CA GLY A 61 4.87 9.79 -2.25
C GLY A 61 3.56 9.32 -1.62
N TYR A 62 3.52 9.14 -0.30
CA TYR A 62 2.35 8.63 0.42
C TYR A 62 1.12 9.51 0.19
N GLU A 63 0.01 8.86 -0.19
CA GLU A 63 -1.30 9.48 -0.23
C GLU A 63 -2.31 8.58 0.49
N PRO A 64 -3.04 9.08 1.51
CA PRO A 64 -3.98 8.27 2.26
C PRO A 64 -5.16 7.84 1.39
N VAL A 65 -5.66 6.62 1.61
CA VAL A 65 -6.93 6.18 1.04
C VAL A 65 -8.05 7.06 1.61
N LYS A 66 -8.85 7.68 0.73
CA LYS A 66 -10.04 8.42 1.18
C LYS A 66 -10.98 7.42 1.86
N ARG A 67 -11.19 7.57 3.17
CA ARG A 67 -12.25 6.85 3.87
C ARG A 67 -13.58 7.32 3.29
N ALA A 68 -14.42 6.41 2.81
CA ALA A 68 -15.82 6.71 2.56
C ALA A 68 -16.42 7.06 3.93
N GLY A 69 -16.85 8.33 4.08
CA GLY A 69 -17.53 8.82 5.28
C GLY A 69 -18.96 8.34 5.36
#